data_AF-A0A1X7D9G1-F1
#
_entry.id   AF-A0A1X7D9G1-F1
#
_cell.length_a   1.000
_cell.length_b   1.000
_cell.length_c   1.000
_cell.angle_alpha   90.00
_cell.angle_beta   90.00
_cell.angle_gamma   90.00
#
_symmetry.space_group_name_H-M   'P 1'
#
loop_
_entity.id
_entity.type
_entity.pdbx_description
1 polymer ?
#
loop_
_entity_poly.entity_id
_entity_poly.type
_entity_poly.pdbx_seq_one_letter_code
_entity_poly.pdbx_strand_id
1 'polypeptide(L)'
;MADYYTLLTNAGIAYETACKAAGVPIKLAQISVGDGNGAVYNPDANAKALKREVWRGPLNALFQDEKNANWLMAEVTIPSDVGGWYVREAGLWTDTGILYAVVKYPESYKPVLATSGSGKEFYIRSIFETSNASIVTLLIDDTVVKATRAWVMDYLAKGTYSKAEIEAMIAQSSALPVGSMVAFPVDNVPVGFLEIDGSVKSASAYPDLAKFLGAAFNKGDEGVGNFRLPESRGEFLRGWDHGRGVDAGRMICSSQLDAFQGFTPAGSIAYSKNDPARFKDLRGVPCFNGAGGTTPAIPLDWDATVVSVDSWSLTGGFIVSDDVHGTPRVASETRPRNLAVMWCIKAWSAPINQGNIDIAALALLATQATENNQGTAKIATQPMTDAGLDDATIVTPKKLRFGFQFIKGVNGAIIFPTWLGGWIIQWGSTPDIPNATAATFNYTVPFPTAAICPGAFRRAQGNNSATVSTTLSQITINNRPHYTPDTSGTPNPYYFFCFGY
;
A
#
# COMPACT_ATOMS: atom_id res chain seq x y z
N MET A 1 39.09 43.62 -26.56
CA MET A 1 38.13 43.05 -27.54
C MET A 1 38.36 41.55 -27.53
N ALA A 2 37.31 40.71 -27.62
CA ALA A 2 37.52 39.26 -27.66
C ALA A 2 38.18 38.86 -28.98
N ASP A 3 39.11 37.89 -28.94
CA ASP A 3 39.86 37.45 -30.14
C ASP A 3 38.95 36.81 -31.21
N TYR A 4 37.84 36.24 -30.74
CA TYR A 4 36.77 35.59 -31.49
C TYR A 4 35.42 36.19 -31.08
N TYR A 5 34.57 36.47 -32.06
CA TYR A 5 33.31 37.21 -31.86
C TYR A 5 32.35 36.95 -33.04
N THR A 6 31.07 37.21 -32.81
CA THR A 6 30.04 37.24 -33.85
C THR A 6 29.72 38.68 -34.22
N LEU A 7 29.59 38.95 -35.50
CA LEU A 7 29.25 40.26 -36.07
C LEU A 7 27.98 40.16 -36.89
N LEU A 8 26.94 40.93 -36.57
CA LEU A 8 25.76 41.04 -37.44
C LEU A 8 26.15 41.81 -38.71
N THR A 9 25.65 41.35 -39.85
CA THR A 9 25.87 42.06 -41.12
C THR A 9 24.88 43.22 -41.25
N ASN A 10 25.21 44.21 -42.07
CA ASN A 10 24.30 45.29 -42.44
C ASN A 10 23.01 44.75 -43.09
N ALA A 11 23.07 43.59 -43.76
CA ALA A 11 21.90 42.91 -44.32
C ALA A 11 21.06 42.21 -43.23
N GLY A 12 21.70 41.62 -42.22
CA GLY A 12 21.04 41.06 -41.04
C GLY A 12 20.31 42.11 -40.23
N ILE A 13 20.95 43.25 -39.95
CA ILE A 13 20.35 44.40 -39.24
C ILE A 13 19.16 44.98 -40.04
N ALA A 14 19.26 45.06 -41.37
CA ALA A 14 18.15 45.47 -42.22
C ALA A 14 16.98 44.47 -42.16
N TYR A 15 17.26 43.16 -42.09
CA TYR A 15 16.26 42.11 -41.89
C TYR A 15 15.61 42.16 -40.49
N GLU A 16 16.38 42.34 -39.39
CA GLU A 16 15.84 42.63 -38.03
C GLU A 16 14.83 43.79 -38.10
N THR A 17 15.24 44.88 -38.76
CA THR A 17 14.46 46.11 -38.85
C THR A 17 13.17 45.90 -39.65
N ALA A 18 13.23 45.17 -40.77
CA ALA A 18 12.06 44.83 -41.58
C ALA A 18 11.10 43.89 -40.84
N CYS A 19 11.61 42.84 -40.19
CA CYS A 19 10.81 41.93 -39.37
C CYS A 19 10.10 42.68 -38.23
N LYS A 20 10.82 43.56 -37.53
CA LYS A 20 10.29 44.41 -36.46
C LYS A 20 9.22 45.39 -36.94
N ALA A 21 9.41 46.01 -38.11
CA ALA A 21 8.43 46.91 -38.71
C ALA A 21 7.15 46.19 -39.17
N ALA A 22 7.27 44.94 -39.63
CA ALA A 22 6.15 44.12 -40.08
C ALA A 22 5.51 43.27 -38.97
N GLY A 23 6.08 43.25 -37.75
CA GLY A 23 5.59 42.44 -36.64
C GLY A 23 5.76 40.92 -36.83
N VAL A 24 6.68 40.48 -37.70
CA VAL A 24 6.91 39.06 -38.02
C VAL A 24 8.18 38.53 -37.35
N PRO A 25 8.22 37.24 -36.96
CA PRO A 25 9.39 36.66 -36.30
C PRO A 25 10.60 36.57 -37.23
N ILE A 26 11.78 36.80 -36.67
CA ILE A 26 13.08 36.52 -37.30
C ILE A 26 13.21 35.00 -37.45
N LYS A 27 13.50 34.54 -38.67
CA LYS A 27 13.68 33.12 -39.01
C LYS A 27 15.12 32.87 -39.47
N LEU A 28 15.88 32.16 -38.67
CA LEU A 28 17.18 31.60 -39.05
C LEU A 28 17.01 30.12 -39.36
N ALA A 29 17.50 29.69 -40.53
CA ALA A 29 17.24 28.36 -41.07
C ALA A 29 18.50 27.50 -41.21
N GLN A 30 19.67 28.13 -41.42
CA GLN A 30 20.90 27.42 -41.78
C GLN A 30 22.13 28.03 -41.10
N ILE A 31 23.11 27.18 -40.80
CA ILE A 31 24.49 27.61 -40.56
C ILE A 31 25.36 27.14 -41.72
N SER A 32 26.24 28.01 -42.20
CA SER A 32 27.36 27.61 -43.04
C SER A 32 28.69 27.84 -42.35
N VAL A 33 29.72 27.18 -42.84
CA VAL A 33 31.06 27.15 -42.27
C VAL A 33 32.06 27.30 -43.40
N GLY A 34 33.10 28.09 -43.15
CA GLY A 34 34.15 28.39 -44.11
C GLY A 34 35.54 28.23 -43.50
N ASP A 35 36.53 28.12 -44.39
CA ASP A 35 37.95 28.01 -44.04
C ASP A 35 38.71 29.33 -44.19
N GLY A 36 38.01 30.46 -44.36
CA GLY A 36 38.60 31.78 -44.48
C GLY A 36 39.47 31.97 -45.73
N ASN A 37 39.32 31.10 -46.75
CA ASN A 37 40.25 31.00 -47.88
C ASN A 37 41.71 30.73 -47.44
N GLY A 38 41.88 29.86 -46.43
CA GLY A 38 43.17 29.39 -45.93
C GLY A 38 43.74 30.18 -44.75
N ALA A 39 43.18 31.35 -44.40
CA ALA A 39 43.69 32.19 -43.30
C ALA A 39 42.57 32.69 -42.37
N VAL A 40 42.89 32.95 -41.10
CA VAL A 40 41.96 33.66 -40.20
C VAL A 40 41.89 35.12 -40.65
N TYR A 41 40.68 35.67 -40.76
CA TYR A 41 40.45 37.06 -41.11
C TYR A 41 39.48 37.71 -40.11
N ASN A 42 39.31 39.03 -40.19
CA ASN A 42 38.30 39.76 -39.40
C ASN A 42 37.03 39.93 -40.24
N PRO A 43 35.85 39.45 -39.78
CA PRO A 43 34.57 39.66 -40.46
C PRO A 43 34.28 41.14 -40.76
N ASP A 44 33.68 41.37 -41.94
CA ASP A 44 33.22 42.68 -42.41
C ASP A 44 31.68 42.73 -42.29
N ALA A 45 31.14 43.82 -41.74
CA ALA A 45 29.69 44.02 -41.62
C ALA A 45 28.99 44.10 -43.00
N ASN A 46 29.72 44.38 -44.08
CA ASN A 46 29.20 44.38 -45.45
C ASN A 46 29.23 43.00 -46.12
N ALA A 47 29.68 41.94 -45.42
CA ALA A 47 29.74 40.59 -45.98
C ALA A 47 28.33 40.10 -46.39
N LYS A 48 28.23 39.60 -47.62
CA LYS A 48 27.03 38.93 -48.17
C LYS A 48 27.19 37.41 -48.28
N ALA A 49 28.41 36.92 -48.10
CA ALA A 49 28.80 35.51 -48.08
C ALA A 49 30.06 35.35 -47.22
N LEU A 50 30.36 34.11 -46.83
CA LEU A 50 31.65 33.72 -46.24
C LEU A 50 32.78 33.89 -47.27
N LYS A 51 34.03 34.05 -46.81
CA LYS A 51 35.20 34.21 -47.70
C LYS A 51 35.44 32.97 -48.55
N ARG A 52 35.32 31.79 -47.95
CA ARG A 52 35.21 30.51 -48.68
C ARG A 52 34.38 29.53 -47.87
N GLU A 53 33.11 29.43 -48.21
CA GLU A 53 32.21 28.43 -47.66
C GLU A 53 32.65 27.02 -48.09
N VAL A 54 32.74 26.09 -47.12
CA VAL A 54 33.12 24.68 -47.33
C VAL A 54 32.01 23.72 -46.90
N TRP A 55 31.04 24.19 -46.11
CA TRP A 55 29.85 23.42 -45.74
C TRP A 55 28.68 24.32 -45.38
N ARG A 56 27.45 23.83 -45.59
CA ARG A 56 26.20 24.46 -45.14
C ARG A 56 25.20 23.37 -44.78
N GLY A 57 24.44 23.57 -43.70
CA GLY A 57 23.38 22.67 -43.28
C GLY A 57 22.25 23.41 -42.56
N PRO A 58 21.13 22.71 -42.28
CA PRO A 58 20.07 23.24 -41.43
C PRO A 58 20.61 23.53 -40.02
N LEU A 59 19.97 24.47 -39.34
CA LEU A 59 20.26 24.79 -37.95
C LEU A 59 19.68 23.69 -37.03
N ASN A 60 20.47 23.13 -36.11
CA ASN A 60 19.98 22.10 -35.18
C ASN A 60 19.11 22.70 -34.07
N ALA A 61 19.54 23.84 -33.52
CA ALA A 61 18.80 24.56 -32.49
C ALA A 61 19.11 26.06 -32.54
N LEU A 62 18.07 26.86 -32.28
CA LEU A 62 18.17 28.27 -31.93
C LEU A 62 17.48 28.48 -30.58
N PHE A 63 18.13 29.15 -29.63
CA PHE A 63 17.50 29.47 -28.34
C PHE A 63 18.00 30.78 -27.74
N GLN A 64 17.18 31.34 -26.84
CA GLN A 64 17.45 32.56 -26.10
C GLN A 64 18.14 32.22 -24.77
N ASP A 65 19.12 33.02 -24.35
CA ASP A 65 19.79 32.83 -23.06
C ASP A 65 18.88 33.26 -21.89
N GLU A 66 18.74 32.38 -20.88
CA GLU A 66 17.86 32.63 -19.72
C GLU A 66 18.28 33.82 -18.85
N LYS A 67 19.55 34.25 -18.93
CA LYS A 67 20.11 35.33 -18.11
C LYS A 67 20.21 36.65 -18.88
N ASN A 68 20.30 36.59 -20.21
CA ASN A 68 20.43 37.74 -21.10
C ASN A 68 19.41 37.64 -22.23
N ALA A 69 18.26 38.28 -22.06
CA ALA A 69 17.18 38.23 -23.04
C ALA A 69 17.65 38.60 -24.47
N ASN A 70 18.62 39.50 -24.65
CA ASN A 70 19.08 39.88 -26.00
C ASN A 70 20.04 38.87 -26.67
N TRP A 71 20.51 37.84 -25.94
CA TRP A 71 21.47 36.87 -26.48
C TRP A 71 20.75 35.66 -27.06
N LEU A 72 21.10 35.35 -28.31
CA LEU A 72 20.67 34.15 -29.01
C LEU A 72 21.85 33.21 -29.21
N MET A 73 21.64 31.94 -28.91
CA MET A 73 22.58 30.85 -29.13
C MET A 73 22.09 29.99 -30.28
N ALA A 74 22.90 29.92 -31.34
CA ALA A 74 22.65 29.10 -32.51
C ALA A 74 23.67 27.96 -32.57
N GLU A 75 23.17 26.75 -32.80
CA GLU A 75 23.96 25.52 -32.72
C GLU A 75 23.79 24.65 -33.96
N VAL A 76 24.92 24.08 -34.42
CA VAL A 76 24.93 23.08 -35.49
C VAL A 76 25.93 21.97 -35.18
N THR A 77 25.54 20.73 -35.51
CA THR A 77 26.42 19.56 -35.47
C THR A 77 26.78 19.16 -36.90
N ILE A 78 28.06 19.23 -37.24
CA ILE A 78 28.56 18.74 -38.53
C ILE A 78 28.76 17.22 -38.43
N PRO A 79 28.11 16.42 -39.29
CA PRO A 79 28.26 14.96 -39.35
C PRO A 79 29.72 14.47 -39.47
N SER A 80 30.00 13.23 -39.06
CA SER A 80 31.36 12.67 -38.98
C SER A 80 31.95 12.24 -40.34
N ASP A 81 31.08 12.04 -41.33
CA ASP A 81 31.36 11.74 -42.74
C ASP A 81 31.64 13.00 -43.60
N VAL A 82 31.46 14.21 -43.05
CA VAL A 82 31.78 15.48 -43.71
C VAL A 82 32.96 16.18 -43.02
N GLY A 83 33.99 16.56 -43.77
CA GLY A 83 35.20 17.19 -43.22
C GLY A 83 36.38 17.18 -44.19
N GLY A 84 37.60 17.21 -43.65
CA GLY A 84 38.86 17.31 -44.41
C GLY A 84 39.37 18.74 -44.57
N TRP A 85 38.89 19.68 -43.75
CA TRP A 85 39.16 21.11 -43.88
C TRP A 85 39.21 21.80 -42.51
N TYR A 86 39.73 23.04 -42.50
CA TYR A 86 39.82 23.87 -41.30
C TYR A 86 38.60 24.78 -41.17
N VAL A 87 38.02 24.85 -39.98
CA VAL A 87 37.02 25.85 -39.59
C VAL A 87 37.74 27.15 -39.23
N ARG A 88 37.33 28.28 -39.81
CA ARG A 88 37.83 29.63 -39.47
C ARG A 88 36.75 30.71 -39.41
N GLU A 89 35.64 30.47 -40.10
CA GLU A 89 34.48 31.36 -40.16
C GLU A 89 33.19 30.53 -40.11
N ALA A 90 32.11 31.08 -39.58
CA ALA A 90 30.77 30.53 -39.72
C ALA A 90 29.77 31.63 -40.05
N GLY A 91 28.70 31.29 -40.75
CA GLY A 91 27.65 32.22 -41.19
C GLY A 91 26.28 31.74 -40.73
N LEU A 92 25.50 32.65 -40.14
CA LEU A 92 24.10 32.42 -39.78
C LEU A 92 23.21 32.94 -40.91
N TRP A 93 22.29 32.12 -41.40
CA TRP A 93 21.46 32.45 -42.57
C TRP A 93 19.98 32.42 -42.25
N THR A 94 19.26 33.40 -42.79
CA THR A 94 17.79 33.43 -42.78
C THR A 94 17.19 32.40 -43.73
N ASP A 95 15.90 32.10 -43.55
CA ASP A 95 15.11 31.30 -44.50
C ASP A 95 15.09 31.90 -45.93
N THR A 96 15.16 33.23 -46.04
CA THR A 96 15.26 33.96 -47.32
C THR A 96 16.67 33.99 -47.94
N GLY A 97 17.67 33.35 -47.32
CA GLY A 97 19.05 33.30 -47.84
C GLY A 97 19.90 34.54 -47.58
N ILE A 98 19.43 35.49 -46.76
CA ILE A 98 20.25 36.61 -46.26
C ILE A 98 21.23 36.10 -45.19
N LEU A 99 22.51 36.42 -45.34
CA LEU A 99 23.55 36.23 -44.33
C LEU A 99 23.33 37.21 -43.17
N TYR A 100 22.81 36.70 -42.06
CA TYR A 100 22.40 37.47 -40.89
C TYR A 100 23.60 37.92 -40.04
N ALA A 101 24.51 36.99 -39.74
CA ALA A 101 25.71 37.26 -38.96
C ALA A 101 26.89 36.38 -39.38
N VAL A 102 28.10 36.86 -39.14
CA VAL A 102 29.37 36.16 -39.41
C VAL A 102 30.16 36.00 -38.12
N VAL A 103 30.61 34.78 -37.86
CA VAL A 103 31.38 34.39 -36.69
C VAL A 103 32.85 34.29 -37.07
N LYS A 104 33.72 35.00 -36.35
CA LYS A 104 35.17 34.78 -36.38
C LYS A 104 35.47 33.58 -35.48
N TYR A 105 35.94 32.46 -36.03
CA TYR A 105 36.11 31.20 -35.30
C TYR A 105 37.61 30.81 -35.18
N PRO A 106 38.06 30.23 -34.05
CA PRO A 106 39.42 29.73 -33.90
C PRO A 106 39.75 28.63 -34.90
N GLU A 107 40.94 28.68 -35.50
CA GLU A 107 41.42 27.63 -36.41
C GLU A 107 41.24 26.25 -35.79
N SER A 108 40.37 25.43 -36.39
CA SER A 108 40.06 24.11 -35.88
C SER A 108 39.93 23.11 -37.02
N TYR A 109 40.72 22.03 -37.01
CA TYR A 109 40.64 21.01 -38.04
C TYR A 109 39.46 20.06 -37.82
N LYS A 110 38.63 19.86 -38.86
CA LYS A 110 37.54 18.88 -38.89
C LYS A 110 37.98 17.64 -39.68
N PRO A 111 38.38 16.53 -39.02
CA PRO A 111 38.68 15.29 -39.71
C PRO A 111 37.41 14.65 -40.30
N VAL A 112 37.59 13.90 -41.38
CA VAL A 112 36.54 13.10 -42.03
C VAL A 112 36.85 11.62 -41.91
N LEU A 113 35.84 10.83 -41.53
CA LEU A 113 35.98 9.40 -41.24
C LEU A 113 36.61 8.62 -42.41
N ALA A 114 36.23 8.93 -43.65
CA ALA A 114 36.58 8.18 -44.85
C ALA A 114 38.08 8.20 -45.20
N THR A 115 38.82 9.28 -44.91
CA THR A 115 40.25 9.40 -45.26
C THR A 115 41.18 9.47 -44.04
N SER A 116 40.66 9.77 -42.85
CA SER A 116 41.47 9.98 -41.65
C SER A 116 41.41 8.83 -40.63
N GLY A 117 40.57 7.81 -40.86
CA GLY A 117 40.39 6.67 -39.93
C GLY A 117 39.77 7.04 -38.57
N SER A 118 39.41 8.31 -38.38
CA SER A 118 38.80 8.86 -37.17
C SER A 118 37.83 9.96 -37.57
N GLY A 119 36.57 9.80 -37.16
CA GLY A 119 35.51 10.79 -37.37
C GLY A 119 35.22 11.53 -36.08
N LYS A 120 35.44 12.85 -36.06
CA LYS A 120 35.05 13.71 -34.95
C LYS A 120 33.75 14.44 -35.32
N GLU A 121 32.69 14.26 -34.53
CA GLU A 121 31.54 15.17 -34.57
C GLU A 121 32.02 16.56 -34.13
N PHE A 122 31.64 17.59 -34.88
CA PHE A 122 32.13 18.95 -34.64
C PHE A 122 30.95 19.88 -34.42
N TYR A 123 30.89 20.42 -33.21
CA TYR A 123 29.77 21.17 -32.68
C TYR A 123 30.16 22.64 -32.62
N ILE A 124 29.46 23.46 -33.39
CA ILE A 124 29.67 24.91 -33.44
C ILE A 124 28.51 25.56 -32.71
N ARG A 125 28.86 26.35 -31.69
CA ARG A 125 27.96 27.16 -30.88
C ARG A 125 28.33 28.62 -31.10
N SER A 126 27.38 29.41 -31.60
CA SER A 126 27.54 30.84 -31.84
C SER A 126 26.58 31.62 -30.97
N ILE A 127 27.10 32.60 -30.22
CA ILE A 127 26.31 33.57 -29.46
C ILE A 127 26.32 34.89 -30.23
N PHE A 128 25.17 35.53 -30.35
CA PHE A 128 25.04 36.88 -30.91
C PHE A 128 23.95 37.67 -30.19
N GLU A 129 24.09 38.99 -30.18
CA GLU A 129 23.10 39.89 -29.59
C GLU A 129 22.16 40.42 -30.68
N THR A 130 20.86 40.43 -30.41
CA THR A 130 19.85 41.07 -31.28
C THR A 130 19.16 42.21 -30.55
N SER A 131 18.73 43.22 -31.31
CA SER A 131 18.00 44.37 -30.80
C SER A 131 16.59 44.05 -30.26
N ASN A 132 16.04 42.86 -30.54
CA ASN A 132 14.79 42.38 -29.93
C ASN A 132 14.61 40.84 -30.08
N ALA A 133 15.15 40.07 -29.14
CA ALA A 133 15.05 38.61 -29.17
C ALA A 133 13.65 38.04 -28.92
N SER A 134 12.71 38.83 -28.36
CA SER A 134 11.33 38.38 -28.09
C SER A 134 10.50 38.10 -29.36
N ILE A 135 11.07 38.34 -30.56
CA ILE A 135 10.43 38.17 -31.87
C ILE A 135 11.27 37.21 -32.73
N VAL A 136 11.75 36.12 -32.16
CA VAL A 136 12.54 35.08 -32.86
C VAL A 136 11.82 33.74 -32.72
N THR A 137 11.52 33.10 -33.85
CA THR A 137 10.90 31.76 -33.83
C THR A 137 11.92 30.72 -33.38
N LEU A 138 11.68 30.14 -32.20
CA LEU A 138 12.43 29.02 -31.65
C LEU A 138 12.21 27.76 -32.51
N LEU A 139 13.09 27.54 -33.50
CA LEU A 139 13.09 26.31 -34.29
C LEU A 139 13.98 25.27 -33.58
N ILE A 140 13.31 24.28 -32.99
CA ILE A 140 13.92 23.03 -32.55
C ILE A 140 13.55 21.99 -33.61
N ASP A 141 14.53 21.45 -34.33
CA ASP A 141 14.30 20.28 -35.17
C ASP A 141 14.36 19.02 -34.29
N ASP A 142 13.19 18.57 -33.86
CA ASP A 142 13.01 17.44 -32.93
C ASP A 142 13.44 16.08 -33.54
N THR A 143 13.86 16.05 -34.81
CA THR A 143 14.36 14.82 -35.46
C THR A 143 15.84 14.54 -35.19
N VAL A 144 16.63 15.52 -34.71
CA VAL A 144 18.07 15.33 -34.41
C VAL A 144 18.47 16.03 -33.10
N VAL A 145 17.82 15.67 -31.99
CA VAL A 145 18.23 16.09 -30.64
C VAL A 145 18.74 14.89 -29.84
N LYS A 146 20.02 14.93 -29.46
CA LYS A 146 20.58 13.99 -28.47
C LYS A 146 19.97 14.34 -27.10
N ALA A 147 18.90 13.62 -26.74
CA ALA A 147 18.20 13.80 -25.49
C ALA A 147 19.18 13.79 -24.30
N THR A 148 19.17 14.85 -23.49
CA THR A 148 20.00 14.90 -22.29
C THR A 148 19.53 13.83 -21.30
N ARG A 149 20.44 13.29 -20.47
CA ARG A 149 20.05 12.30 -19.44
C ARG A 149 18.93 12.82 -18.52
N ALA A 150 18.90 14.13 -18.26
CA ALA A 150 17.83 14.76 -17.50
C ALA A 150 16.48 14.68 -18.23
N TRP A 151 16.44 15.02 -19.52
CA TRP A 151 15.24 14.91 -20.35
C TRP A 151 14.76 13.45 -20.47
N VAL A 152 15.66 12.48 -20.66
CA VAL A 152 15.29 11.05 -20.72
C VAL A 152 14.67 10.58 -19.40
N MET A 153 15.18 11.04 -18.25
CA MET A 153 14.63 10.68 -16.94
C MET A 153 13.28 11.37 -16.65
N ASP A 154 13.11 12.63 -17.05
CA ASP A 154 11.84 13.36 -16.96
C ASP A 154 10.77 12.78 -17.91
N TYR A 155 11.17 12.37 -19.12
CA TYR A 155 10.29 11.70 -20.08
C TYR A 155 9.88 10.30 -19.60
N LEU A 156 10.80 9.51 -19.03
CA LEU A 156 10.46 8.24 -18.38
C LEU A 156 9.53 8.42 -17.18
N ALA A 157 9.70 9.48 -16.39
CA ALA A 157 8.79 9.82 -15.28
C ALA A 157 7.38 10.21 -15.74
N LYS A 158 7.22 10.68 -16.98
CA LYS A 158 5.94 11.00 -17.64
C LYS A 158 5.39 9.87 -18.52
N GLY A 159 6.21 8.84 -18.77
CA GLY A 159 6.13 8.01 -19.98
C GLY A 159 5.83 6.53 -19.76
N THR A 160 5.28 6.13 -18.60
CA THR A 160 4.56 4.85 -18.47
C THR A 160 3.51 5.03 -17.39
N TYR A 161 2.23 4.88 -17.78
CA TYR A 161 1.01 5.01 -16.96
C TYR A 161 1.23 5.20 -15.45
N SER A 162 0.82 6.35 -14.92
CA SER A 162 0.81 6.58 -13.48
C SER A 162 0.02 5.47 -12.78
N LYS A 163 0.33 5.21 -11.51
CA LYS A 163 -0.38 4.20 -10.70
C LYS A 163 -1.91 4.35 -10.81
N ALA A 164 -2.41 5.60 -10.82
CA ALA A 164 -3.83 5.91 -10.98
C ALA A 164 -4.40 5.53 -12.36
N GLU A 165 -3.63 5.70 -13.44
CA GLU A 165 -4.03 5.26 -14.78
C GLU A 165 -4.00 3.74 -14.92
N ILE A 166 -3.00 3.06 -14.33
CA ILE A 166 -2.97 1.59 -14.27
C ILE A 166 -4.16 1.07 -13.45
N GLU A 167 -4.47 1.68 -12.30
CA GLU A 167 -5.63 1.34 -11.47
C GLU A 167 -6.95 1.61 -12.22
N ALA A 168 -7.06 2.70 -12.99
CA ALA A 168 -8.22 2.98 -13.84
C ALA A 168 -8.37 1.96 -14.99
N MET A 169 -7.29 1.56 -15.64
CA MET A 169 -7.30 0.52 -16.68
C MET A 169 -7.60 -0.86 -16.10
N ILE A 170 -7.10 -1.19 -14.89
CA ILE A 170 -7.46 -2.43 -14.18
C ILE A 170 -8.95 -2.39 -13.76
N ALA A 171 -9.45 -1.25 -13.29
CA ALA A 171 -10.86 -1.07 -12.97
C ALA A 171 -11.76 -1.24 -14.21
N GLN A 172 -11.34 -0.76 -15.38
CA GLN A 172 -12.01 -1.05 -16.67
C GLN A 172 -11.87 -2.52 -17.09
N SER A 173 -10.77 -3.20 -16.75
CA SER A 173 -10.55 -4.62 -17.07
C SER A 173 -11.40 -5.59 -16.23
N SER A 174 -11.92 -5.14 -15.08
CA SER A 174 -13.00 -5.84 -14.37
C SER A 174 -14.32 -5.59 -15.11
N ALA A 175 -14.58 -6.37 -16.15
CA ALA A 175 -15.75 -6.23 -17.05
C ALA A 175 -17.13 -6.26 -16.35
N LEU A 176 -17.20 -6.61 -15.06
CA LEU A 176 -18.38 -6.54 -14.23
C LEU A 176 -18.23 -5.40 -13.20
N PRO A 177 -19.12 -4.39 -13.21
CA PRO A 177 -19.12 -3.32 -12.21
C PRO A 177 -19.56 -3.84 -10.83
N VAL A 178 -19.16 -3.12 -9.78
CA VAL A 178 -19.64 -3.37 -8.41
C VAL A 178 -21.17 -3.27 -8.38
N GLY A 179 -21.81 -4.23 -7.71
CA GLY A 179 -23.26 -4.38 -7.70
C GLY A 179 -23.81 -5.43 -8.69
N SER A 180 -23.03 -5.87 -9.69
CA SER A 180 -23.47 -6.93 -10.61
C SER A 180 -23.65 -8.28 -9.91
N MET A 181 -24.82 -8.89 -10.07
CA MET A 181 -25.11 -10.26 -9.60
C MET A 181 -24.73 -11.29 -10.68
N VAL A 182 -24.04 -12.36 -10.30
CA VAL A 182 -23.62 -13.45 -11.18
C VAL A 182 -23.86 -14.79 -10.48
N ALA A 183 -24.23 -15.80 -11.26
CA ALA A 183 -24.43 -17.16 -10.78
C ALA A 183 -23.15 -17.99 -10.93
N PHE A 184 -22.75 -18.68 -9.87
CA PHE A 184 -21.60 -19.59 -9.86
C PHE A 184 -22.05 -21.04 -9.60
N PRO A 185 -21.63 -22.02 -10.44
CA PRO A 185 -22.06 -23.42 -10.32
C PRO A 185 -21.20 -24.23 -9.33
N VAL A 186 -20.56 -23.56 -8.36
CA VAL A 186 -19.61 -24.14 -7.39
C VAL A 186 -19.82 -23.52 -6.01
N ASP A 187 -19.45 -24.25 -4.96
CA ASP A 187 -19.55 -23.90 -3.54
C ASP A 187 -18.38 -23.05 -3.02
N ASN A 188 -17.78 -22.23 -3.89
CA ASN A 188 -16.64 -21.38 -3.56
C ASN A 188 -16.83 -19.96 -4.11
N VAL A 189 -16.87 -18.96 -3.23
CA VAL A 189 -17.08 -17.55 -3.59
C VAL A 189 -15.82 -16.99 -4.26
N PRO A 190 -15.90 -16.52 -5.52
CA PRO A 190 -14.72 -15.99 -6.20
C PRO A 190 -14.22 -14.67 -5.59
N VAL A 191 -12.91 -14.44 -5.66
CA VAL A 191 -12.29 -13.18 -5.22
C VAL A 191 -12.91 -11.98 -5.94
N GLY A 192 -13.28 -10.94 -5.19
CA GLY A 192 -14.01 -9.78 -5.70
C GLY A 192 -15.52 -9.85 -5.50
N PHE A 193 -16.05 -10.99 -5.06
CA PHE A 193 -17.50 -11.21 -4.88
C PHE A 193 -17.85 -11.57 -3.43
N LEU A 194 -19.14 -11.43 -3.09
CA LEU A 194 -19.74 -11.92 -1.85
C LEU A 194 -21.00 -12.74 -2.20
N GLU A 195 -21.28 -13.81 -1.46
CA GLU A 195 -22.57 -14.50 -1.56
C GLU A 195 -23.72 -13.57 -1.15
N ILE A 196 -24.88 -13.72 -1.79
CA ILE A 196 -26.08 -12.91 -1.55
C ILE A 196 -26.96 -13.63 -0.52
N ASP A 197 -26.47 -13.55 0.73
CA ASP A 197 -26.81 -14.39 1.89
C ASP A 197 -27.55 -13.64 3.02
N GLY A 198 -28.04 -12.43 2.76
CA GLY A 198 -28.71 -11.57 3.74
C GLY A 198 -27.81 -11.04 4.87
N SER A 199 -26.50 -11.30 4.83
CA SER A 199 -25.57 -10.95 5.92
C SER A 199 -25.24 -9.47 5.98
N VAL A 200 -24.77 -9.04 7.16
CA VAL A 200 -24.35 -7.66 7.42
C VAL A 200 -22.84 -7.54 7.16
N LYS A 201 -22.45 -6.51 6.41
CA LYS A 201 -21.05 -6.22 6.04
C LYS A 201 -20.68 -4.79 6.46
N SER A 202 -19.39 -4.54 6.72
CA SER A 202 -18.90 -3.21 7.05
C SER A 202 -18.79 -2.33 5.80
N ALA A 203 -19.34 -1.12 5.87
CA ALA A 203 -19.20 -0.11 4.81
C ALA A 203 -17.75 0.39 4.66
N SER A 204 -16.92 0.26 5.70
CA SER A 204 -15.48 0.56 5.62
C SER A 204 -14.69 -0.52 4.85
N ALA A 205 -15.14 -1.78 4.94
CA ALA A 205 -14.51 -2.90 4.22
C ALA A 205 -14.94 -2.97 2.74
N TYR A 206 -16.19 -2.58 2.44
CA TYR A 206 -16.77 -2.64 1.09
C TYR A 206 -17.44 -1.30 0.69
N PRO A 207 -16.67 -0.20 0.59
CA PRO A 207 -17.23 1.15 0.42
C PRO A 207 -18.01 1.32 -0.89
N ASP A 208 -17.54 0.75 -2.00
CA ASP A 208 -18.21 0.85 -3.29
C ASP A 208 -19.54 0.08 -3.30
N LEU A 209 -19.58 -1.11 -2.69
CA LEU A 209 -20.80 -1.90 -2.58
C LEU A 209 -21.80 -1.27 -1.61
N ALA A 210 -21.33 -0.73 -0.48
CA ALA A 210 -22.15 0.02 0.47
C ALA A 210 -22.79 1.25 -0.21
N LYS A 211 -22.02 1.96 -1.03
CA LYS A 211 -22.51 3.09 -1.83
C LYS A 211 -23.51 2.67 -2.91
N PHE A 212 -23.31 1.50 -3.53
CA PHE A 212 -24.21 0.96 -4.55
C PHE A 212 -25.56 0.50 -3.98
N LEU A 213 -25.56 -0.27 -2.90
CA LEU A 213 -26.79 -0.79 -2.28
C LEU A 213 -27.48 0.24 -1.37
N GLY A 214 -26.71 1.20 -0.82
CA GLY A 214 -27.21 2.16 0.16
C GLY A 214 -27.85 1.46 1.37
N ALA A 215 -29.05 1.89 1.73
CA ALA A 215 -29.85 1.29 2.80
C ALA A 215 -30.95 0.34 2.28
N ALA A 216 -30.95 -0.05 0.99
CA ALA A 216 -32.09 -0.71 0.34
C ALA A 216 -32.49 -2.07 0.96
N PHE A 217 -31.56 -2.75 1.63
CA PHE A 217 -31.77 -4.04 2.29
C PHE A 217 -31.67 -3.97 3.82
N ASN A 218 -31.39 -2.79 4.38
CA ASN A 218 -31.20 -2.62 5.82
C ASN A 218 -32.54 -2.76 6.56
N LYS A 219 -32.51 -3.43 7.71
CA LYS A 219 -33.67 -3.65 8.60
C LYS A 219 -33.61 -2.75 9.85
N GLY A 220 -32.49 -2.07 10.07
CA GLY A 220 -32.26 -1.16 11.21
C GLY A 220 -31.47 -1.80 12.37
N ASP A 221 -31.08 -3.07 12.23
CA ASP A 221 -30.32 -3.87 13.20
C ASP A 221 -28.84 -4.05 12.81
N GLU A 222 -28.39 -3.49 11.68
CA GLU A 222 -27.04 -3.68 11.13
C GLU A 222 -25.92 -3.13 12.02
N GLY A 223 -26.22 -2.14 12.87
CA GLY A 223 -25.22 -1.35 13.60
C GLY A 223 -24.60 -0.23 12.77
N VAL A 224 -24.04 0.78 13.45
CA VAL A 224 -23.48 1.98 12.79
C VAL A 224 -22.27 1.61 11.94
N GLY A 225 -22.23 2.08 10.69
CA GLY A 225 -21.13 1.83 9.74
C GLY A 225 -21.23 0.51 8.97
N ASN A 226 -22.37 -0.18 9.05
CA ASN A 226 -22.63 -1.42 8.33
C ASN A 226 -23.83 -1.29 7.36
N PHE A 227 -23.93 -2.24 6.43
CA PHE A 227 -25.04 -2.40 5.50
C PHE A 227 -25.36 -3.90 5.32
N ARG A 228 -26.57 -4.20 4.86
CA ARG A 228 -27.02 -5.58 4.62
C ARG A 228 -26.97 -5.95 3.13
N LEU A 229 -26.59 -7.19 2.84
CA LEU A 229 -26.71 -7.78 1.51
C LEU A 229 -28.16 -8.23 1.23
N PRO A 230 -28.59 -8.35 -0.04
CA PRO A 230 -29.82 -9.05 -0.36
C PRO A 230 -29.75 -10.52 0.11
N GLU A 231 -30.90 -11.15 0.29
CA GLU A 231 -31.03 -12.60 0.47
C GLU A 231 -31.61 -13.19 -0.82
N SER A 232 -31.00 -14.26 -1.33
CA SER A 232 -31.40 -14.91 -2.59
C SER A 232 -31.30 -16.44 -2.57
N ARG A 233 -30.91 -17.03 -1.44
CA ARG A 233 -30.72 -18.47 -1.33
C ARG A 233 -32.07 -19.18 -1.34
N GLY A 234 -32.28 -20.03 -2.36
CA GLY A 234 -33.55 -20.71 -2.61
C GLY A 234 -34.54 -19.94 -3.48
N GLU A 235 -34.23 -18.69 -3.85
CA GLU A 235 -35.15 -17.82 -4.58
C GLU A 235 -34.98 -17.91 -6.11
N PHE A 236 -36.09 -17.75 -6.84
CA PHE A 236 -36.08 -17.50 -8.29
C PHE A 236 -36.11 -15.99 -8.57
N LEU A 237 -35.08 -15.48 -9.24
CA LEU A 237 -35.04 -14.07 -9.65
C LEU A 237 -35.99 -13.83 -10.83
N ARG A 238 -36.89 -12.85 -10.69
CA ARG A 238 -37.75 -12.34 -11.77
C ARG A 238 -37.36 -10.91 -12.17
N GLY A 239 -37.60 -10.56 -13.43
CA GLY A 239 -37.43 -9.19 -13.89
C GLY A 239 -38.43 -8.24 -13.21
N TRP A 240 -37.96 -7.06 -12.78
CA TRP A 240 -38.86 -6.04 -12.27
C TRP A 240 -39.69 -5.45 -13.42
N ASP A 241 -41.01 -5.41 -13.24
CA ASP A 241 -41.96 -4.91 -14.26
C ASP A 241 -41.67 -3.47 -14.71
N HIS A 242 -41.21 -2.62 -13.79
CA HIS A 242 -40.83 -1.23 -14.03
C HIS A 242 -41.86 -0.41 -14.84
N GLY A 243 -43.15 -0.71 -14.69
CA GLY A 243 -44.25 0.00 -15.36
C GLY A 243 -44.68 -0.61 -16.70
N ARG A 244 -44.19 -1.80 -17.08
CA ARG A 244 -44.62 -2.54 -18.27
C ARG A 244 -46.04 -3.10 -18.15
N GLY A 245 -46.54 -3.33 -16.94
CA GLY A 245 -47.91 -3.76 -16.66
C GLY A 245 -48.16 -5.27 -16.73
N VAL A 246 -47.13 -6.10 -16.71
CA VAL A 246 -47.23 -7.58 -16.71
C VAL A 246 -47.11 -8.17 -15.31
N ASP A 247 -46.22 -7.65 -14.46
CA ASP A 247 -46.13 -7.95 -13.02
C ASP A 247 -46.36 -6.66 -12.21
N ALA A 248 -47.52 -6.03 -12.46
CA ALA A 248 -47.88 -4.74 -11.89
C ALA A 248 -48.04 -4.78 -10.36
N GLY A 249 -47.67 -3.69 -9.68
CA GLY A 249 -47.76 -3.58 -8.23
C GLY A 249 -46.61 -4.24 -7.45
N ARG A 250 -45.59 -4.76 -8.13
CA ARG A 250 -44.35 -5.26 -7.51
C ARG A 250 -43.23 -4.22 -7.57
N MET A 251 -42.53 -4.02 -6.45
CA MET A 251 -41.32 -3.22 -6.37
C MET A 251 -40.07 -4.08 -6.60
N ILE A 252 -38.96 -3.44 -6.97
CA ILE A 252 -37.66 -4.11 -7.08
C ILE A 252 -37.32 -4.85 -5.78
N CYS A 253 -36.78 -6.06 -5.89
CA CYS A 253 -36.47 -6.97 -4.77
C CYS A 253 -37.63 -7.34 -3.83
N SER A 254 -38.90 -7.16 -4.24
CA SER A 254 -40.04 -7.70 -3.47
C SER A 254 -40.18 -9.23 -3.61
N SER A 255 -40.14 -9.92 -2.47
CA SER A 255 -40.43 -11.36 -2.40
C SER A 255 -41.88 -11.65 -2.77
N GLN A 256 -42.11 -12.89 -3.23
CA GLN A 256 -43.43 -13.40 -3.58
C GLN A 256 -43.42 -14.90 -3.34
N LEU A 257 -44.46 -15.43 -2.68
CA LEU A 257 -44.63 -16.86 -2.51
C LEU A 257 -44.97 -17.55 -3.83
N ASP A 258 -44.83 -18.87 -3.86
CA ASP A 258 -45.32 -19.69 -4.96
C ASP A 258 -46.83 -19.51 -5.16
N ALA A 259 -47.27 -19.71 -6.40
CA ALA A 259 -48.68 -19.70 -6.76
C ALA A 259 -48.92 -20.61 -7.96
N PHE A 260 -49.89 -21.50 -7.84
CA PHE A 260 -50.42 -22.26 -8.97
C PHE A 260 -51.70 -21.60 -9.47
N GLN A 261 -51.86 -21.44 -10.79
CA GLN A 261 -53.08 -20.89 -11.36
C GLN A 261 -54.24 -21.88 -11.15
N GLY A 262 -55.34 -21.41 -10.56
CA GLY A 262 -56.55 -22.23 -10.42
C GLY A 262 -57.01 -22.78 -11.76
N PHE A 263 -57.27 -24.09 -11.81
CA PHE A 263 -57.72 -24.79 -13.01
C PHE A 263 -59.05 -25.49 -12.75
N THR A 264 -59.88 -25.59 -13.78
CA THR A 264 -61.14 -26.33 -13.73
C THR A 264 -60.97 -27.63 -14.52
N PRO A 265 -60.93 -28.81 -13.87
CA PRO A 265 -60.85 -30.08 -14.60
C PRO A 265 -62.13 -30.32 -15.40
N ALA A 266 -62.01 -30.36 -16.73
CA ALA A 266 -63.12 -30.64 -17.65
C ALA A 266 -63.41 -32.15 -17.72
N GLY A 267 -63.93 -32.71 -16.61
CA GLY A 267 -64.29 -34.12 -16.51
C GLY A 267 -65.53 -34.34 -15.65
N SER A 268 -66.70 -34.49 -16.27
CA SER A 268 -67.90 -34.94 -15.57
C SER A 268 -67.87 -36.46 -15.41
N ILE A 269 -67.89 -36.96 -14.17
CA ILE A 269 -68.09 -38.39 -13.91
C ILE A 269 -69.58 -38.70 -14.15
N ALA A 270 -69.92 -39.01 -15.40
CA ALA A 270 -71.28 -39.26 -15.83
C ALA A 270 -71.78 -40.65 -15.38
N TYR A 271 -72.22 -40.76 -14.12
CA TYR A 271 -72.94 -41.93 -13.62
C TYR A 271 -74.32 -42.06 -14.27
N SER A 272 -74.41 -42.83 -15.36
CA SER A 272 -75.69 -43.31 -15.88
C SER A 272 -76.11 -44.58 -15.13
N LYS A 273 -77.18 -44.50 -14.33
CA LYS A 273 -77.71 -45.64 -13.56
C LYS A 273 -78.32 -46.76 -14.41
N ASN A 274 -78.54 -46.52 -15.71
CA ASN A 274 -79.49 -47.30 -16.52
C ASN A 274 -78.87 -48.00 -17.75
N ASP A 275 -77.54 -48.05 -17.90
CA ASP A 275 -76.89 -48.68 -19.06
C ASP A 275 -75.75 -49.65 -18.66
N PRO A 276 -76.01 -50.96 -18.55
CA PRO A 276 -75.00 -51.95 -18.19
C PRO A 276 -73.90 -52.13 -19.26
N ALA A 277 -74.05 -51.59 -20.48
CA ALA A 277 -73.01 -51.68 -21.50
C ALA A 277 -71.85 -50.70 -21.26
N ARG A 278 -72.09 -49.57 -20.58
CA ARG A 278 -71.10 -48.48 -20.40
C ARG A 278 -70.07 -48.71 -19.29
N PHE A 279 -70.22 -49.74 -18.48
CA PHE A 279 -69.23 -50.10 -17.44
C PHE A 279 -67.90 -50.63 -18.00
N LYS A 280 -67.81 -50.96 -19.29
CA LYS A 280 -66.59 -51.52 -19.91
C LYS A 280 -65.50 -50.49 -20.22
N ASP A 281 -65.85 -49.21 -20.34
CA ASP A 281 -64.92 -48.14 -20.72
C ASP A 281 -64.44 -47.28 -19.54
N LEU A 282 -64.59 -47.78 -18.31
CA LEU A 282 -63.90 -47.26 -17.11
C LEU A 282 -62.38 -47.58 -17.10
N ARG A 283 -61.78 -47.83 -18.28
CA ARG A 283 -60.33 -48.01 -18.49
C ARG A 283 -59.67 -46.63 -18.60
N GLY A 284 -59.55 -45.94 -17.46
CA GLY A 284 -58.96 -44.59 -17.39
C GLY A 284 -59.59 -43.69 -16.33
N VAL A 285 -60.78 -44.04 -15.81
CA VAL A 285 -61.28 -43.47 -14.56
C VAL A 285 -60.61 -44.23 -13.42
N PRO A 286 -59.99 -43.57 -12.41
CA PRO A 286 -59.41 -44.26 -11.28
C PRO A 286 -60.52 -44.91 -10.44
N CYS A 287 -60.74 -46.21 -10.65
CA CYS A 287 -61.51 -47.01 -9.73
C CYS A 287 -60.76 -47.09 -8.40
N PHE A 288 -61.47 -46.82 -7.30
CA PHE A 288 -60.92 -46.77 -5.95
C PHE A 288 -60.44 -48.16 -5.49
N ASN A 289 -59.22 -48.54 -5.88
CA ASN A 289 -58.60 -49.77 -5.43
C ASN A 289 -57.50 -49.45 -4.41
N GLY A 290 -57.83 -49.57 -3.13
CA GLY A 290 -56.86 -49.42 -2.04
C GLY A 290 -55.75 -50.46 -2.18
N ALA A 291 -54.50 -50.04 -1.99
CA ALA A 291 -53.35 -50.93 -2.09
C ALA A 291 -53.35 -51.93 -0.92
N GLY A 292 -53.38 -53.23 -1.24
CA GLY A 292 -53.08 -54.31 -0.29
C GLY A 292 -54.24 -54.74 0.62
N GLY A 293 -55.14 -55.57 0.10
CA GLY A 293 -56.13 -56.27 0.93
C GLY A 293 -57.03 -57.18 0.08
N THR A 294 -57.32 -58.39 0.57
CA THR A 294 -58.32 -59.26 -0.05
C THR A 294 -59.69 -58.59 -0.03
N THR A 295 -60.38 -58.61 -1.16
CA THR A 295 -61.69 -58.01 -1.41
C THR A 295 -62.67 -58.12 -0.23
N PRO A 296 -63.10 -57.01 0.39
CA PRO A 296 -64.52 -56.76 0.47
C PRO A 296 -64.97 -56.40 -0.94
N ALA A 297 -65.64 -57.33 -1.63
CA ALA A 297 -66.43 -56.92 -2.78
C ALA A 297 -67.43 -55.88 -2.24
N ILE A 298 -67.43 -54.67 -2.78
CA ILE A 298 -68.55 -53.74 -2.59
C ILE A 298 -69.83 -54.52 -2.94
N PRO A 299 -70.74 -54.77 -1.98
CA PRO A 299 -72.04 -55.32 -2.30
C PRO A 299 -72.76 -54.21 -3.06
N LEU A 300 -72.71 -54.29 -4.39
CA LEU A 300 -73.58 -53.51 -5.25
C LEU A 300 -74.96 -54.15 -5.17
N ASP A 301 -75.60 -53.95 -4.02
CA ASP A 301 -76.99 -54.34 -3.79
C ASP A 301 -77.85 -53.60 -4.81
N TRP A 302 -78.33 -54.35 -5.79
CA TRP A 302 -78.94 -53.88 -7.05
C TRP A 302 -80.23 -53.04 -6.85
N ASP A 303 -80.70 -52.90 -5.61
CA ASP A 303 -81.94 -52.18 -5.24
C ASP A 303 -81.72 -50.99 -4.27
N ALA A 304 -80.47 -50.55 -4.06
CA ALA A 304 -80.18 -49.34 -3.29
C ALA A 304 -80.39 -48.07 -4.14
N THR A 305 -81.65 -47.61 -4.24
CA THR A 305 -82.06 -46.43 -5.04
C THR A 305 -81.40 -45.10 -4.62
N VAL A 306 -80.79 -45.04 -3.43
CA VAL A 306 -80.01 -43.90 -2.94
C VAL A 306 -78.60 -44.36 -2.57
N VAL A 307 -77.63 -44.16 -3.49
CA VAL A 307 -76.22 -44.06 -3.11
C VAL A 307 -76.03 -42.69 -2.47
N SER A 308 -76.23 -42.62 -1.16
CA SER A 308 -75.78 -41.49 -0.35
C SER A 308 -74.26 -41.54 -0.31
N VAL A 309 -73.61 -40.75 -1.17
CA VAL A 309 -72.21 -40.38 -0.99
C VAL A 309 -72.11 -39.46 0.24
N ASP A 310 -72.14 -40.07 1.42
CA ASP A 310 -71.96 -39.43 2.72
C ASP A 310 -70.53 -38.88 2.83
N SER A 311 -70.30 -37.72 2.23
CA SER A 311 -69.16 -36.81 2.43
C SER A 311 -67.84 -37.52 2.80
N TRP A 312 -67.40 -38.47 1.96
CA TRP A 312 -66.13 -39.16 2.17
C TRP A 312 -65.00 -38.16 1.97
N SER A 313 -64.51 -37.61 3.09
CA SER A 313 -63.24 -36.89 3.16
C SER A 313 -62.13 -37.82 2.71
N LEU A 314 -61.75 -37.71 1.43
CA LEU A 314 -60.60 -38.39 0.84
C LEU A 314 -59.31 -37.81 1.45
N THR A 315 -58.98 -38.27 2.64
CA THR A 315 -57.74 -37.99 3.37
C THR A 315 -56.58 -38.75 2.73
N GLY A 316 -56.26 -38.40 1.48
CA GLY A 316 -55.21 -39.02 0.68
C GLY A 316 -55.20 -38.45 -0.74
N GLY A 317 -54.16 -37.69 -1.07
CA GLY A 317 -53.99 -37.11 -2.40
C GLY A 317 -53.77 -38.20 -3.45
N PHE A 318 -54.75 -38.41 -4.32
CA PHE A 318 -54.65 -39.36 -5.42
C PHE A 318 -53.91 -38.74 -6.61
N ILE A 319 -52.82 -39.35 -7.05
CA ILE A 319 -52.02 -38.89 -8.20
C ILE A 319 -52.64 -39.45 -9.48
N VAL A 320 -53.27 -38.59 -10.28
CA VAL A 320 -53.85 -38.95 -11.58
C VAL A 320 -52.77 -38.86 -12.67
N SER A 321 -52.47 -39.98 -13.32
CA SER A 321 -51.78 -40.02 -14.62
C SER A 321 -52.75 -39.55 -15.72
N ASP A 322 -52.27 -38.76 -16.68
CA ASP A 322 -53.03 -38.45 -17.90
C ASP A 322 -52.76 -39.44 -19.05
N ASP A 323 -51.96 -40.48 -18.78
CA ASP A 323 -51.47 -41.55 -19.66
C ASP A 323 -50.68 -41.11 -20.91
N VAL A 324 -50.61 -39.80 -21.19
CA VAL A 324 -49.86 -39.19 -22.30
C VAL A 324 -48.49 -38.69 -21.83
N HIS A 325 -48.42 -38.09 -20.64
CA HIS A 325 -47.21 -37.57 -20.01
C HIS A 325 -46.82 -38.37 -18.75
N GLY A 326 -47.66 -39.33 -18.34
CA GLY A 326 -47.43 -40.25 -17.23
C GLY A 326 -47.72 -39.65 -15.86
N THR A 327 -47.32 -40.35 -14.80
CA THR A 327 -47.54 -39.93 -13.41
C THR A 327 -46.88 -38.58 -13.12
N PRO A 328 -47.64 -37.53 -12.71
CA PRO A 328 -47.07 -36.25 -12.31
C PRO A 328 -46.03 -36.37 -11.20
N ARG A 329 -44.93 -35.61 -11.30
CA ARG A 329 -43.99 -35.43 -10.20
C ARG A 329 -44.65 -34.58 -9.13
N VAL A 330 -44.84 -35.15 -7.93
CA VAL A 330 -45.38 -34.45 -6.76
C VAL A 330 -44.26 -33.97 -5.83
N ALA A 331 -44.47 -32.82 -5.21
CA ALA A 331 -43.64 -32.21 -4.18
C ALA A 331 -44.52 -31.31 -3.29
N SER A 332 -43.96 -30.75 -2.22
CA SER A 332 -44.64 -29.76 -1.38
C SER A 332 -44.94 -28.43 -2.08
N GLU A 333 -44.28 -28.16 -3.21
CA GLU A 333 -44.34 -26.90 -3.95
C GLU A 333 -44.19 -27.18 -5.46
N THR A 334 -44.86 -26.39 -6.30
CA THR A 334 -44.75 -26.52 -7.77
C THR A 334 -43.59 -25.72 -8.30
N ARG A 335 -42.56 -26.41 -8.83
CA ARG A 335 -41.33 -25.76 -9.34
C ARG A 335 -40.86 -26.34 -10.67
N PRO A 336 -40.27 -25.53 -11.56
CA PRO A 336 -39.63 -26.03 -12.78
C PRO A 336 -38.40 -26.87 -12.43
N ARG A 337 -37.99 -27.77 -13.35
CA ARG A 337 -36.65 -28.38 -13.27
C ARG A 337 -35.59 -27.28 -13.34
N ASN A 338 -34.72 -27.25 -12.34
CA ASN A 338 -33.68 -26.23 -12.20
C ASN A 338 -32.34 -26.86 -11.76
N LEU A 339 -31.28 -26.05 -11.80
CA LEU A 339 -29.96 -26.35 -11.26
C LEU A 339 -29.66 -25.30 -10.18
N ALA A 340 -29.23 -25.73 -9.00
CA ALA A 340 -28.81 -24.81 -7.95
C ALA A 340 -27.48 -24.16 -8.31
N VAL A 341 -27.38 -22.86 -8.06
CA VAL A 341 -26.20 -22.01 -8.28
C VAL A 341 -26.06 -21.07 -7.11
N MET A 342 -24.84 -20.69 -6.75
CA MET A 342 -24.59 -19.66 -5.76
C MET A 342 -24.68 -18.30 -6.43
N TRP A 343 -25.62 -17.45 -5.98
CA TRP A 343 -25.70 -16.07 -6.42
C TRP A 343 -24.68 -15.23 -5.64
N CYS A 344 -23.75 -14.60 -6.36
CA CYS A 344 -22.78 -13.69 -5.76
C CYS A 344 -22.87 -12.29 -6.37
N ILE A 345 -22.67 -11.27 -5.55
CA ILE A 345 -22.61 -9.86 -5.97
C ILE A 345 -21.16 -9.42 -6.08
N LYS A 346 -20.82 -8.71 -7.16
CA LYS A 346 -19.52 -8.07 -7.36
C LYS A 346 -19.36 -7.00 -6.29
N ALA A 347 -18.47 -7.23 -5.33
CA ALA A 347 -18.33 -6.40 -4.15
C ALA A 347 -17.15 -5.41 -4.26
N TRP A 348 -16.11 -5.77 -5.01
CA TRP A 348 -15.02 -4.86 -5.37
C TRP A 348 -14.32 -5.26 -6.68
N SER A 349 -13.76 -4.27 -7.39
CA SER A 349 -12.76 -4.51 -8.44
C SER A 349 -11.42 -4.88 -7.79
N ALA A 350 -10.83 -5.99 -8.19
CA ALA A 350 -9.54 -6.40 -7.63
C ALA A 350 -8.40 -5.56 -8.22
N PRO A 351 -7.34 -5.22 -7.45
CA PRO A 351 -7.10 -5.54 -6.05
C PRO A 351 -7.09 -4.27 -5.17
N ILE A 352 -8.25 -3.77 -4.74
CA ILE A 352 -8.22 -2.81 -3.61
C ILE A 352 -7.77 -3.52 -2.32
N ASN A 353 -6.72 -2.95 -1.73
CA ASN A 353 -6.47 -2.91 -0.30
C ASN A 353 -6.45 -4.28 0.41
N GLN A 354 -5.33 -5.01 0.27
CA GLN A 354 -4.75 -5.62 1.47
C GLN A 354 -4.63 -4.49 2.50
N GLY A 355 -5.48 -4.57 3.54
CA GLY A 355 -6.10 -3.39 4.15
C GLY A 355 -5.14 -2.23 4.38
N ASN A 356 -5.53 -1.03 3.91
CA ASN A 356 -4.71 0.20 3.92
C ASN A 356 -3.75 0.22 5.11
N ILE A 357 -2.49 -0.10 4.86
CA ILE A 357 -1.42 0.33 5.75
C ILE A 357 -1.43 1.84 5.60
N ASP A 358 -2.06 2.52 6.56
CA ASP A 358 -2.01 3.96 6.63
C ASP A 358 -0.55 4.33 6.90
N ILE A 359 0.14 4.69 5.82
CA ILE A 359 1.56 5.07 5.85
C ILE A 359 1.75 6.31 6.72
N ALA A 360 0.75 7.17 6.90
CA ALA A 360 0.83 8.30 7.81
C ALA A 360 0.72 7.86 9.29
N ALA A 361 -0.21 6.95 9.61
CA ALA A 361 -0.31 6.38 10.96
C ALA A 361 0.93 5.52 11.31
N LEU A 362 1.45 4.74 10.36
CA LEU A 362 2.69 3.98 10.55
C LEU A 362 3.92 4.89 10.59
N ALA A 363 3.95 5.99 9.83
CA ALA A 363 5.02 6.98 9.92
C ALA A 363 5.09 7.64 11.30
N LEU A 364 3.94 7.94 11.93
CA LEU A 364 3.90 8.42 13.32
C LEU A 364 4.51 7.41 14.28
N LEU A 365 4.12 6.13 14.18
CA LEU A 365 4.71 5.05 15.00
C LEU A 365 6.20 4.82 14.71
N ALA A 366 6.66 5.09 13.49
CA ALA A 366 8.07 5.03 13.09
C ALA A 366 8.89 6.28 13.47
N THR A 367 8.27 7.34 14.01
CA THR A 367 9.02 8.47 14.58
C THR A 367 9.70 8.08 15.89
N GLN A 368 10.77 8.80 16.23
CA GLN A 368 11.46 8.67 17.51
C GLN A 368 10.53 9.06 18.66
N ALA A 369 10.32 8.15 19.62
CA ALA A 369 9.56 8.43 20.83
C ALA A 369 10.24 9.54 21.65
N THR A 370 9.42 10.39 22.26
CA THR A 370 9.82 11.43 23.21
C THR A 370 8.81 11.46 24.36
N GLU A 371 9.07 12.24 25.42
CA GLU A 371 8.15 12.35 26.56
C GLU A 371 6.72 12.81 26.17
N ASN A 372 6.61 13.55 25.06
CA ASN A 372 5.33 14.07 24.56
C ASN A 372 4.73 13.25 23.39
N ASN A 373 5.52 12.40 22.72
CA ASN A 373 5.11 11.70 21.49
C ASN A 373 5.27 10.18 21.62
N GLN A 374 4.19 9.44 21.35
CA GLN A 374 4.24 7.99 21.17
C GLN A 374 4.95 7.64 19.85
N GLY A 375 5.92 6.72 19.89
CA GLY A 375 6.73 6.32 18.74
C GLY A 375 7.65 5.13 19.07
N THR A 376 8.70 4.93 18.29
CA THR A 376 9.73 3.91 18.53
C THR A 376 10.98 4.51 19.17
N ALA A 377 11.65 3.76 20.05
CA ALA A 377 12.90 4.19 20.69
C ALA A 377 14.00 3.15 20.52
N LYS A 378 15.23 3.62 20.29
CA LYS A 378 16.41 2.75 20.22
C LYS A 378 16.85 2.32 21.61
N ILE A 379 17.52 1.18 21.71
CA ILE A 379 18.09 0.69 22.97
C ILE A 379 19.50 1.24 23.16
N ALA A 380 19.77 1.85 24.31
CA ALA A 380 21.07 2.42 24.67
C ALA A 380 22.19 1.36 24.58
N THR A 381 23.39 1.74 24.13
CA THR A 381 24.58 0.88 24.33
C THR A 381 25.06 0.97 25.78
N GLN A 382 25.94 0.05 26.21
CA GLN A 382 26.50 0.11 27.57
C GLN A 382 27.28 1.42 27.82
N PRO A 383 28.23 1.86 26.95
CA PRO A 383 28.92 3.14 27.12
C PRO A 383 27.99 4.36 27.13
N MET A 384 26.90 4.34 26.35
CA MET A 384 25.88 5.41 26.39
C MET A 384 25.15 5.45 27.73
N THR A 385 24.81 4.27 28.29
CA THR A 385 24.17 4.16 29.61
C THR A 385 25.12 4.64 30.72
N ASP A 386 26.41 4.35 30.61
CA ASP A 386 27.43 4.74 31.60
C ASP A 386 27.79 6.23 31.52
N ALA A 387 27.69 6.85 30.33
CA ALA A 387 27.96 8.27 30.12
C ALA A 387 26.81 9.19 30.57
N GLY A 388 25.55 8.74 30.49
CA GLY A 388 24.39 9.47 31.02
C GLY A 388 24.04 10.79 30.31
N LEU A 389 24.41 10.92 29.02
CA LEU A 389 24.20 12.14 28.20
C LEU A 389 23.21 11.93 27.02
N ASP A 390 22.51 10.80 26.98
CA ASP A 390 21.69 10.37 25.83
C ASP A 390 20.21 10.26 26.19
N ASP A 391 19.42 11.26 25.81
CA ASP A 391 17.97 11.31 25.97
C ASP A 391 17.19 10.64 24.82
N ALA A 392 17.88 10.11 23.80
CA ALA A 392 17.25 9.53 22.61
C ALA A 392 17.10 8.00 22.68
N THR A 393 17.62 7.35 23.72
CA THR A 393 17.62 5.87 23.82
C THR A 393 17.18 5.34 25.19
N ILE A 394 16.62 4.13 25.22
CA ILE A 394 16.06 3.50 26.42
C ILE A 394 17.03 2.46 26.99
N VAL A 395 17.20 2.50 28.32
CA VAL A 395 17.98 1.53 29.10
C VAL A 395 17.15 0.25 29.35
N THR A 396 17.73 -0.93 29.12
CA THR A 396 16.99 -2.20 29.33
C THR A 396 16.93 -2.60 30.80
N PRO A 397 15.93 -3.39 31.23
CA PRO A 397 15.86 -3.93 32.59
C PRO A 397 17.11 -4.72 33.03
N LYS A 398 17.84 -5.34 32.06
CA LYS A 398 19.13 -5.98 32.32
C LYS A 398 20.19 -4.97 32.74
N LYS A 399 20.29 -3.82 32.05
CA LYS A 399 21.23 -2.74 32.39
C LYS A 399 20.86 -2.04 33.69
N LEU A 400 19.57 -1.82 33.95
CA LEU A 400 19.08 -1.33 35.24
C LEU A 400 19.43 -2.29 36.40
N ARG A 401 19.31 -3.61 36.19
CA ARG A 401 19.74 -4.62 37.18
C ARG A 401 21.26 -4.77 37.32
N PHE A 402 22.05 -4.41 36.31
CA PHE A 402 23.51 -4.27 36.45
C PHE A 402 23.90 -3.07 37.33
N GLY A 403 22.96 -2.14 37.58
CA GLY A 403 23.14 -1.06 38.54
C GLY A 403 22.86 -1.49 39.99
N PHE A 404 21.64 -1.98 40.29
CA PHE A 404 21.22 -2.22 41.67
C PHE A 404 21.04 -3.72 42.00
N GLN A 405 21.87 -4.24 42.90
CA GLN A 405 21.82 -5.63 43.36
C GLN A 405 21.58 -5.71 44.89
N PHE A 406 20.60 -6.53 45.29
CA PHE A 406 20.23 -6.72 46.70
C PHE A 406 20.33 -8.20 47.11
N ILE A 407 21.35 -8.54 47.91
CA ILE A 407 21.63 -9.89 48.40
C ILE A 407 20.96 -10.05 49.77
N LYS A 408 19.85 -10.79 49.79
CA LYS A 408 19.07 -11.07 51.02
C LYS A 408 19.62 -12.31 51.74
N GLY A 409 20.29 -12.09 52.86
CA GLY A 409 20.80 -13.15 53.74
C GLY A 409 21.12 -12.62 55.13
N VAL A 410 21.44 -13.53 56.05
CA VAL A 410 21.96 -13.17 57.39
C VAL A 410 23.26 -12.39 57.27
N ASN A 411 24.13 -12.81 56.33
CA ASN A 411 25.16 -11.99 55.73
C ASN A 411 24.64 -11.53 54.37
N GLY A 412 24.58 -10.22 54.13
CA GLY A 412 23.90 -9.64 52.97
C GLY A 412 24.50 -8.31 52.54
N ALA A 413 24.06 -7.83 51.38
CA ALA A 413 24.62 -6.64 50.74
C ALA A 413 23.61 -5.90 49.86
N ILE A 414 23.75 -4.57 49.77
CA ILE A 414 23.23 -3.74 48.70
C ILE A 414 24.43 -3.23 47.90
N ILE A 415 24.39 -3.38 46.58
CA ILE A 415 25.36 -2.80 45.65
C ILE A 415 24.59 -1.77 44.82
N PHE A 416 25.06 -0.53 44.85
CA PHE A 416 24.49 0.59 44.10
C PHE A 416 25.18 0.74 42.72
N PRO A 417 24.49 1.33 41.75
CA PRO A 417 25.05 1.57 40.42
C PRO A 417 26.31 2.45 40.46
N THR A 418 27.18 2.26 39.46
CA THR A 418 28.34 3.14 39.21
C THR A 418 27.95 4.61 39.08
N TRP A 419 26.81 4.92 38.44
CA TRP A 419 26.27 6.28 38.32
C TRP A 419 25.71 6.87 39.63
N LEU A 420 25.51 6.05 40.67
CA LEU A 420 25.27 6.52 42.06
C LEU A 420 26.55 6.50 42.91
N GLY A 421 27.74 6.40 42.28
CA GLY A 421 29.03 6.34 42.97
C GLY A 421 29.46 4.94 43.41
N GLY A 422 28.76 3.88 42.97
CA GLY A 422 29.20 2.49 43.17
C GLY A 422 29.16 1.97 44.61
N TRP A 423 28.47 2.67 45.51
CA TRP A 423 28.43 2.33 46.93
C TRP A 423 28.00 0.88 47.19
N ILE A 424 28.63 0.26 48.18
CA ILE A 424 28.26 -1.04 48.72
C ILE A 424 27.92 -0.86 50.20
N ILE A 425 26.79 -1.43 50.63
CA ILE A 425 26.37 -1.49 52.02
C ILE A 425 26.24 -2.97 52.39
N GLN A 426 26.91 -3.42 53.45
CA GLN A 426 26.94 -4.82 53.85
C GLN A 426 26.65 -4.99 55.34
N TRP A 427 25.99 -6.10 55.67
CA TRP A 427 25.73 -6.52 57.04
C TRP A 427 26.04 -8.01 57.20
N GLY A 428 26.29 -8.42 58.44
CA GLY A 428 26.45 -9.83 58.75
C GLY A 428 26.44 -10.13 60.23
N SER A 429 26.49 -11.43 60.55
CA SER A 429 26.69 -11.94 61.90
C SER A 429 27.81 -12.97 61.94
N THR A 430 28.64 -12.91 62.96
CA THR A 430 29.68 -13.91 63.23
C THR A 430 29.16 -15.01 64.15
N PRO A 431 29.78 -16.20 64.19
CA PRO A 431 29.73 -17.07 65.35
C PRO A 431 30.28 -16.36 66.60
N ASP A 432 30.10 -16.99 67.76
CA ASP A 432 30.64 -16.52 69.04
C ASP A 432 32.16 -16.41 69.00
N ILE A 433 32.67 -15.22 69.31
CA ILE A 433 34.09 -14.95 69.46
C ILE A 433 34.44 -15.06 70.95
N PRO A 434 35.32 -15.99 71.36
CA PRO A 434 35.72 -16.17 72.76
C PRO A 434 36.25 -14.89 73.43
N ASN A 435 36.33 -14.89 74.77
CA ASN A 435 36.83 -13.73 75.52
C ASN A 435 38.31 -13.46 75.20
N ALA A 436 38.67 -12.20 75.02
CA ALA A 436 40.02 -11.75 74.68
C ALA A 436 40.64 -12.36 73.40
N THR A 437 39.82 -12.85 72.47
CA THR A 437 40.29 -13.35 71.15
C THR A 437 39.77 -12.50 69.99
N ALA A 438 40.36 -12.71 68.82
CA ALA A 438 39.96 -12.10 67.56
C ALA A 438 39.53 -13.18 66.56
N ALA A 439 38.56 -12.86 65.72
CA ALA A 439 38.17 -13.70 64.58
C ALA A 439 37.91 -12.85 63.33
N THR A 440 38.23 -13.42 62.17
CA THR A 440 38.17 -12.76 60.87
C THR A 440 37.16 -13.45 59.97
N PHE A 441 36.34 -12.65 59.28
CA PHE A 441 35.25 -13.12 58.43
C PHE A 441 35.30 -12.42 57.07
N ASN A 442 34.97 -13.14 56.01
CA ASN A 442 34.86 -12.57 54.67
C ASN A 442 33.57 -11.75 54.55
N TYR A 443 33.64 -10.63 53.83
CA TYR A 443 32.44 -9.94 53.37
C TYR A 443 31.68 -10.76 52.32
N THR A 444 30.38 -10.51 52.18
CA THR A 444 29.54 -11.14 51.15
C THR A 444 30.05 -10.80 49.75
N VAL A 445 30.56 -9.58 49.56
CA VAL A 445 31.27 -9.12 48.37
C VAL A 445 32.47 -8.24 48.81
N PRO A 446 33.66 -8.34 48.20
CA PRO A 446 34.75 -7.40 48.51
C PRO A 446 34.41 -5.95 48.12
N PHE A 447 34.85 -4.98 48.92
CA PHE A 447 34.80 -3.56 48.56
C PHE A 447 35.89 -3.24 47.52
N PRO A 448 35.58 -2.57 46.40
CA PRO A 448 36.57 -2.29 45.34
C PRO A 448 37.72 -1.38 45.78
N THR A 449 37.44 -0.33 46.55
CA THR A 449 38.35 0.80 46.78
C THR A 449 38.57 1.09 48.25
N ALA A 450 37.49 1.14 49.04
CA ALA A 450 37.52 1.48 50.46
C ALA A 450 36.41 0.76 51.23
N ALA A 451 36.75 0.28 52.44
CA ALA A 451 35.81 -0.31 53.38
C ALA A 451 35.82 0.47 54.70
N ILE A 452 34.65 0.96 55.14
CA ILE A 452 34.46 1.63 56.42
C ILE A 452 33.49 0.79 57.24
N CYS A 453 33.96 0.26 58.37
CA CYS A 453 33.10 -0.46 59.31
C CYS A 453 33.07 0.27 60.67
N PRO A 454 32.02 1.05 60.99
CA PRO A 454 31.98 1.87 62.20
C PRO A 454 31.97 1.06 63.51
N GLY A 455 31.62 -0.23 63.47
CA GLY A 455 31.72 -1.11 64.63
C GLY A 455 30.99 -2.44 64.47
N ALA A 456 31.12 -3.28 65.49
CA ALA A 456 30.36 -4.51 65.63
C ALA A 456 29.78 -4.60 67.05
N PHE A 457 28.57 -5.14 67.17
CA PHE A 457 27.77 -5.11 68.40
C PHE A 457 27.12 -6.46 68.72
N ARG A 458 26.94 -6.74 70.00
CA ARG A 458 26.23 -7.91 70.54
C ARG A 458 24.81 -7.55 70.98
N ARG A 459 23.96 -8.56 71.16
CA ARG A 459 22.57 -8.41 71.67
C ARG A 459 22.46 -8.36 73.20
N ALA A 460 23.50 -8.75 73.94
CA ALA A 460 23.47 -8.85 75.40
C ALA A 460 23.50 -7.49 76.12
N GLN A 461 23.06 -7.47 77.39
CA GLN A 461 23.21 -6.32 78.27
C GLN A 461 24.60 -6.30 78.91
N GLY A 462 25.44 -5.34 78.54
CA GLY A 462 26.80 -5.20 79.08
C GLY A 462 27.67 -4.27 78.23
N ASN A 463 28.98 -4.24 78.53
CA ASN A 463 29.94 -3.45 77.76
C ASN A 463 30.28 -4.16 76.43
N ASN A 464 29.44 -3.95 75.41
CA ASN A 464 29.45 -4.63 74.11
C ASN A 464 30.58 -4.16 73.16
N SER A 465 31.65 -3.57 73.68
CA SER A 465 32.66 -2.84 72.90
C SER A 465 33.71 -3.77 72.28
N ALA A 466 33.48 -4.24 71.05
CA ALA A 466 34.54 -4.84 70.23
C ALA A 466 35.30 -3.79 69.41
N THR A 467 36.59 -4.02 69.20
CA THR A 467 37.38 -3.23 68.23
C THR A 467 37.38 -3.93 66.88
N VAL A 468 36.89 -3.24 65.85
CA VAL A 468 36.87 -3.74 64.47
C VAL A 468 38.08 -3.21 63.71
N SER A 469 38.72 -4.07 62.95
CA SER A 469 39.60 -3.69 61.85
C SER A 469 39.07 -4.29 60.54
N THR A 470 39.24 -3.59 59.42
CA THR A 470 38.69 -3.99 58.12
C THR A 470 39.76 -3.94 57.04
N THR A 471 39.64 -4.85 56.08
CA THR A 471 40.31 -4.79 54.78
C THR A 471 39.24 -4.73 53.69
N LEU A 472 39.61 -4.72 52.41
CA LEU A 472 38.64 -4.72 51.31
C LEU A 472 37.77 -5.99 51.28
N SER A 473 38.30 -7.14 51.70
CA SER A 473 37.60 -8.43 51.60
C SER A 473 37.12 -8.99 52.95
N GLN A 474 37.60 -8.47 54.08
CA GLN A 474 37.42 -9.08 55.39
C GLN A 474 37.22 -8.07 56.52
N ILE A 475 36.45 -8.50 57.52
CA ILE A 475 36.30 -7.86 58.83
C ILE A 475 36.97 -8.71 59.91
N THR A 476 37.78 -8.10 60.77
CA THR A 476 38.32 -8.74 61.98
C THR A 476 37.68 -8.07 63.19
N ILE A 477 37.02 -8.87 64.02
CA ILE A 477 36.38 -8.41 65.25
C ILE A 477 37.22 -8.90 66.43
N ASN A 478 37.76 -7.94 67.19
CA ASN A 478 38.57 -8.21 68.37
C ASN A 478 37.66 -8.08 69.60
N ASN A 479 37.30 -9.21 70.21
CA ASN A 479 36.50 -9.24 71.42
C ASN A 479 37.38 -8.82 72.61
N ARG A 480 37.12 -7.64 73.17
CA ARG A 480 37.89 -7.10 74.30
C ARG A 480 37.61 -7.91 75.58
N PRO A 481 38.54 -7.95 76.56
CA PRO A 481 38.30 -8.64 77.82
C PRO A 481 37.05 -8.11 78.53
N HIS A 482 36.03 -8.96 78.70
CA HIS A 482 34.87 -8.65 79.53
C HIS A 482 35.25 -8.70 81.03
N TYR A 483 34.72 -7.76 81.83
CA TYR A 483 34.89 -7.78 83.29
C TYR A 483 33.95 -8.80 83.98
N THR A 484 32.97 -9.35 83.24
CA THR A 484 32.08 -10.44 83.67
C THR A 484 31.78 -11.38 82.50
N PRO A 485 31.96 -12.72 82.64
CA PRO A 485 31.55 -13.67 81.61
C PRO A 485 30.02 -13.72 81.45
N ASP A 486 29.55 -13.88 80.22
CA ASP A 486 28.16 -14.25 79.92
C ASP A 486 27.98 -15.75 80.24
N THR A 487 27.18 -16.07 81.25
CA THR A 487 26.97 -17.43 81.74
C THR A 487 25.68 -18.08 81.21
N SER A 488 24.99 -17.45 80.27
CA SER A 488 23.67 -17.90 79.79
C SER A 488 23.68 -19.16 78.91
N GLY A 489 24.86 -19.59 78.42
CA GLY A 489 25.01 -20.78 77.56
C GLY A 489 24.38 -20.63 76.16
N THR A 490 23.87 -19.45 75.83
CA THR A 490 23.25 -19.12 74.55
C THR A 490 24.27 -18.49 73.60
N PRO A 491 24.31 -18.87 72.30
CA PRO A 491 25.19 -18.22 71.33
C PRO A 491 24.94 -16.71 71.26
N ASN A 492 26.01 -15.92 71.46
CA ASN A 492 26.01 -14.46 71.53
C ASN A 492 26.86 -13.85 70.38
N PRO A 493 26.34 -13.89 69.13
CA PRO A 493 27.04 -13.46 67.92
C PRO A 493 27.28 -11.95 67.89
N TYR A 494 28.38 -11.54 67.25
CA TYR A 494 28.56 -10.15 66.84
C TYR A 494 27.84 -9.89 65.53
N TYR A 495 27.08 -8.79 65.47
CA TYR A 495 26.55 -8.23 64.24
C TYR A 495 27.43 -7.07 63.80
N PHE A 496 27.67 -6.96 62.49
CA PHE A 496 28.40 -5.84 61.90
C PHE A 496 27.62 -5.21 60.76
N PHE A 497 27.90 -3.93 60.52
CA PHE A 497 27.38 -3.16 59.40
C PHE A 497 28.54 -2.32 58.87
N CYS A 498 28.87 -2.45 57.60
CA CYS A 498 29.98 -1.75 56.95
C CYS A 498 29.50 -1.17 55.61
N PHE A 499 30.12 -0.07 55.18
CA PHE A 499 29.82 0.61 53.92
C PHE A 499 31.11 1.04 53.22
N GLY A 500 31.06 1.22 51.91
CA GLY A 500 32.25 1.48 51.09
C GLY A 500 31.94 1.61 49.61
N TYR A 501 32.98 1.65 48.78
CA TYR A 501 32.95 1.75 47.32
C TYR A 501 34.29 1.23 46.75
#